data_AF-A0A7K3XB96-F1
#
_entry.id   AF-A0A7K3XB96-F1
#
_cell.length_a   1.000
_cell.length_b   1.000
_cell.length_c   1.000
_cell.angle_alpha   90.00
_cell.angle_beta   90.00
_cell.angle_gamma   90.00
#
_symmetry.space_group_name_H-M   'P 1'
#
loop_
_entity.id
_entity.type
_entity.pdbx_description
1 polymer ?
#
loop_
_entity_poly.entity_id
_entity_poly.type
_entity_poly.pdbx_seq_one_letter_code
_entity_poly.pdbx_strand_id
1 'polypeptide(L)'
;MATTYHGGTQIDRAQATLDRHAVSSGDGLCVECKVLGPCPEHEKAAKVFALSARLPRRRPGATRPELMGAKRVDFNWLSARSG
;
A
#
# COMPACT_ATOMS: atom_id res chain seq x y z
N MET A 1 -19.72 30.76 13.14
CA MET A 1 -19.87 29.29 13.13
C MET A 1 -18.86 28.69 12.18
N ALA A 2 -17.89 27.89 12.66
CA ALA A 2 -16.98 27.12 11.82
C ALA A 2 -17.47 25.68 11.77
N THR A 3 -17.88 25.20 10.59
CA THR A 3 -18.18 23.79 10.36
C THR A 3 -16.86 23.03 10.28
N THR A 4 -16.42 22.47 11.40
CA THR A 4 -15.22 21.63 11.43
C THR A 4 -15.50 20.34 10.67
N TYR A 5 -15.00 20.27 9.43
CA TYR A 5 -15.14 19.10 8.59
C TYR A 5 -14.23 17.99 9.13
N HIS A 6 -14.76 17.11 9.99
CA HIS A 6 -14.02 15.97 10.56
C HIS A 6 -13.45 15.01 9.50
N GLY A 7 -13.91 15.10 8.25
CA GLY A 7 -13.39 14.32 7.13
C GLY A 7 -11.95 14.67 6.74
N GLY A 8 -11.47 15.89 6.98
CA GLY A 8 -10.08 16.27 6.67
C GLY A 8 -9.09 15.45 7.49
N THR A 9 -9.26 15.45 8.82
CA THR A 9 -8.34 14.76 9.74
C THR A 9 -8.38 13.25 9.58
N GLN A 10 -9.53 12.65 9.27
CA GLN A 10 -9.64 11.20 9.04
C GLN A 10 -8.97 10.79 7.72
N ILE A 11 -9.16 11.56 6.65
CA ILE A 11 -8.51 11.33 5.35
C ILE A 11 -7.00 11.54 5.43
N ASP A 12 -6.55 12.58 6.14
CA ASP A 12 -5.12 12.86 6.33
C ASP A 12 -4.44 11.75 7.14
N ARG A 13 -5.10 11.23 8.17
CA ARG A 13 -4.62 10.07 8.94
C ARG A 13 -4.58 8.80 8.09
N ALA A 14 -5.64 8.53 7.33
CA ALA A 14 -5.69 7.37 6.44
C ALA A 14 -4.59 7.47 5.36
N GLN A 15 -4.34 8.66 4.83
CA GLN A 15 -3.24 8.91 3.90
C GLN A 15 -1.89 8.57 4.53
N ALA A 16 -1.62 9.09 5.73
CA ALA A 16 -0.38 8.80 6.45
C ALA A 16 -0.21 7.30 6.74
N THR A 17 -1.30 6.58 7.03
CA THR A 17 -1.28 5.12 7.20
C THR A 17 -0.95 4.41 5.89
N LEU A 18 -1.53 4.80 4.76
CA LEU A 18 -1.20 4.22 3.45
C LEU A 18 0.28 4.47 3.08
N ASP A 19 0.79 5.66 3.37
CA ASP A 19 2.19 6.00 3.09
C ASP A 19 3.17 5.18 3.97
N ARG A 20 2.85 4.95 5.26
CA ARG A 20 3.67 4.11 6.16
C ARG A 20 3.58 2.62 5.83
N HIS A 21 2.37 2.14 5.55
CA HIS A 21 2.11 0.73 5.29
C HIS A 21 2.13 0.39 3.79
N ALA A 22 2.84 1.19 2.99
CA ALA A 22 3.02 0.94 1.58
C ALA A 22 3.59 -0.47 1.35
N VAL A 23 3.13 -1.13 0.31
CA VAL A 23 3.65 -2.45 -0.09
C VAL A 23 4.89 -2.23 -0.96
N SER A 24 6.02 -2.79 -0.52
CA SER A 24 7.26 -2.85 -1.30
C SER A 24 7.00 -3.61 -2.60
N SER A 25 7.29 -3.01 -3.74
CA SER A 25 7.15 -3.69 -5.03
C SER A 25 8.23 -4.75 -5.27
N GLY A 26 9.35 -4.70 -4.55
CA GLY A 26 10.40 -5.72 -4.65
C GLY A 26 9.97 -7.04 -4.02
N ASP A 27 9.54 -6.98 -2.76
CA ASP A 27 9.28 -8.17 -1.95
C ASP A 27 7.79 -8.50 -1.82
N GLY A 28 6.90 -7.58 -2.22
CA GLY A 28 5.46 -7.69 -1.97
C GLY A 28 5.07 -7.55 -0.50
N LEU A 29 6.01 -7.15 0.37
CA LEU A 29 5.80 -7.00 1.81
C LEU A 29 5.41 -5.56 2.18
N CYS A 30 4.59 -5.40 3.21
CA CYS A 30 4.38 -4.11 3.86
C CYS A 30 5.72 -3.58 4.42
N VAL A 31 6.05 -2.32 4.14
CA VAL A 31 7.32 -1.71 4.56
C VAL A 31 7.45 -1.67 6.08
N GLU A 32 6.36 -1.38 6.80
CA GLU A 32 6.31 -1.28 8.26
C GLU A 32 6.15 -2.66 8.92
N CYS A 33 5.11 -3.41 8.55
CA CYS A 33 4.75 -4.66 9.23
C CYS A 33 5.58 -5.87 8.79
N LYS A 34 6.31 -5.77 7.66
CA LYS A 34 7.06 -6.88 7.04
C LYS A 34 6.25 -8.14 6.72
N VAL A 35 4.91 -8.02 6.64
CA VAL A 35 4.00 -9.10 6.21
C VAL A 35 3.69 -9.00 4.73
N LEU A 36 3.37 -10.13 4.09
CA LEU A 36 2.87 -10.16 2.71
C LEU A 36 1.67 -9.23 2.58
N GLY A 37 1.80 -8.22 1.72
CA GLY A 37 0.89 -7.10 1.61
C GLY A 37 -0.34 -7.41 0.75
N PRO A 38 -1.46 -6.69 0.96
CA PRO A 38 -1.64 -5.57 1.90
C PRO A 38 -1.85 -6.00 3.36
N CYS A 39 -1.28 -5.25 4.33
CA CYS A 39 -1.46 -5.54 5.75
C CYS A 39 -2.80 -4.95 6.28
N PRO A 40 -3.31 -5.43 7.44
CA PRO A 40 -4.62 -5.01 7.95
C PRO A 40 -4.78 -3.49 8.12
N GLU A 41 -3.71 -2.80 8.53
CA GLU A 41 -3.73 -1.33 8.68
C GLU A 41 -3.80 -0.60 7.33
N HIS A 42 -3.13 -1.12 6.29
CA HIS A 42 -3.25 -0.60 4.94
C HIS A 42 -4.68 -0.79 4.41
N GLU A 43 -5.28 -1.95 4.64
CA GLU A 43 -6.67 -2.23 4.24
C GLU A 43 -7.69 -1.33 4.96
N LYS A 44 -7.53 -1.12 6.27
CA LYS A 44 -8.38 -0.19 7.05
C LYS A 44 -8.30 1.23 6.49
N ALA A 45 -7.10 1.70 6.16
CA ALA A 45 -6.90 3.02 5.59
C ALA A 45 -7.51 3.14 4.18
N ALA A 46 -7.32 2.11 3.33
CA ALA A 46 -7.94 2.06 2.01
C ALA A 46 -9.48 2.09 2.08
N LYS A 47 -10.07 1.44 3.09
CA LYS A 47 -11.51 1.44 3.33
C LYS A 47 -12.05 2.85 3.65
N VAL A 48 -11.31 3.69 4.36
CA VAL A 48 -11.71 5.09 4.62
C VAL A 48 -11.85 5.86 3.30
N PHE A 49 -10.92 5.66 2.36
CA PHE A 49 -10.98 6.30 1.04
C PHE A 49 -12.16 5.79 0.20
N ALA A 50 -12.40 4.47 0.19
CA ALA A 50 -13.55 3.86 -0.48
C ALA A 50 -14.88 4.43 0.03
N LEU A 51 -15.04 4.53 1.35
CA LEU A 51 -16.25 5.08 1.98
C LEU A 51 -16.40 6.59 1.75
N SER A 52 -15.29 7.31 1.60
CA SER A 52 -15.31 8.76 1.42
C SER A 52 -15.42 9.18 -0.06
N ALA A 53 -15.51 8.22 -0.99
CA ALA A 53 -15.49 8.45 -2.44
C ALA A 53 -14.31 9.34 -2.90
N ARG A 54 -13.17 9.22 -2.22
CA ARG A 54 -11.95 9.98 -2.51
C ARG A 54 -10.82 9.03 -2.87
N LEU A 55 -9.96 9.44 -3.80
CA LEU A 55 -8.76 8.69 -4.12
C LEU A 55 -7.63 9.06 -3.15
N PRO A 56 -6.85 8.08 -2.65
CA PRO A 56 -5.60 8.36 -1.95
C PRO A 56 -4.67 9.15 -2.84
N ARG A 57 -3.97 10.12 -2.26
CA ARG A 57 -2.87 10.78 -2.95
C ARG A 57 -1.73 9.79 -3.04
N ARG A 58 -1.25 9.51 -4.24
CA ARG A 58 -0.01 8.74 -4.41
C ARG A 58 1.16 9.72 -4.26
N ARG A 59 1.99 9.52 -3.23
CA ARG A 59 3.30 10.21 -3.15
C ARG A 59 4.34 9.36 -3.87
N PRO A 60 4.79 9.74 -5.09
CA PRO A 60 5.89 9.04 -5.75
C PRO A 60 7.14 9.13 -4.85
N GLY A 61 7.78 7.98 -4.60
CA GLY A 61 8.94 7.84 -3.71
C GLY A 61 8.76 6.85 -2.56
N ALA A 62 7.54 6.42 -2.24
CA ALA A 62 7.30 5.34 -1.25
C ALA A 62 7.71 3.96 -1.79
N THR A 63 7.60 3.76 -3.10
CA THR A 63 8.28 2.69 -3.82
C THR A 63 9.71 3.11 -4.05
N ARG A 64 10.67 2.43 -3.40
CA ARG A 64 12.11 2.57 -3.66
C ARG A 64 12.39 2.05 -5.07
N PRO A 65 12.54 2.90 -6.11
CA PRO A 65 12.70 2.43 -7.49
C PRO A 65 14.04 1.71 -7.67
N GLU A 66 15.02 1.97 -6.81
CA GLU A 66 16.26 1.20 -6.65
C GLU A 66 16.05 -0.31 -6.36
N LEU A 67 14.86 -0.72 -5.88
CA LEU A 67 14.48 -2.13 -5.74
C LEU A 67 13.69 -2.66 -6.95
N MET A 68 13.25 -1.79 -7.87
CA MET A 68 12.58 -2.14 -9.13
C MET A 68 13.62 -2.62 -10.16
N GLY A 69 14.31 -3.70 -9.84
CA GLY A 69 15.44 -4.21 -10.61
C GLY A 69 16.10 -5.42 -9.96
N ALA A 70 15.83 -5.67 -8.67
CA ALA A 70 16.09 -6.96 -8.04
C ALA A 70 15.17 -7.99 -8.70
N LYS A 71 15.68 -8.64 -9.75
CA LYS A 71 15.03 -9.75 -10.44
C LYS A 71 14.53 -10.76 -9.41
N ARG A 72 13.26 -11.14 -9.52
CA ARG A 72 12.76 -12.38 -8.94
C ARG A 72 13.52 -13.55 -9.58
N VAL A 73 14.56 -14.01 -8.91
CA VAL A 73 14.88 -15.43 -8.81
C VAL A 73 14.10 -15.80 -7.54
N ASP A 74 12.85 -16.24 -7.56
CA ASP A 74 12.39 -17.50 -8.09
C ASP A 74 10.87 -17.44 -8.30
N PHE A 75 10.40 -17.60 -9.54
CA PHE A 75 9.05 -18.09 -9.79
C PHE A 75 9.12 -19.03 -11.00
N ASN A 76 9.42 -20.29 -10.70
CA ASN A 76 9.30 -21.38 -11.65
C ASN A 76 7.82 -21.67 -11.91
N TRP A 77 7.14 -20.81 -12.69
CA TRP A 77 5.79 -21.08 -13.20
C TRP A 77 5.86 -22.22 -14.23
N LEU A 78 6.91 -22.29 -15.05
CA LEU A 78 6.97 -23.19 -16.21
C LEU A 78 7.10 -24.70 -15.89
N SER A 79 7.39 -25.13 -14.65
CA SER A 79 7.43 -26.57 -14.33
C SER A 79 6.08 -27.22 -14.01
N ALA A 80 4.96 -26.49 -13.96
CA ALA A 80 3.66 -27.06 -13.60
C ALA A 80 2.87 -27.70 -14.77
N ARG A 81 3.49 -27.93 -15.95
CA ARG A 81 2.81 -28.48 -17.13
C ARG A 81 3.64 -29.51 -17.89
N SER A 82 4.27 -30.44 -17.18
CA SER A 82 4.75 -31.71 -17.74
C SER A 82 4.84 -32.73 -16.62
N GLY A 83 3.93 -33.70 -16.64
CA GLY A 83 3.75 -34.76 -15.65
C GLY A 83 2.33 -35.28 -15.73
#